data_AF-A0A842XLX8-F1
#
_entry.id   AF-A0A842XLX8-F1
#
_cell.length_a   1.000
_cell.length_b   1.000
_cell.length_c   1.000
_cell.angle_alpha   90.00
_cell.angle_beta   90.00
_cell.angle_gamma   90.00
#
_symmetry.space_group_name_H-M   'P 1'
#
loop_
_entity.id
_entity.type
_entity.pdbx_description
1 polymer ?
#
loop_
_entity_poly.entity_id
_entity_poly.type
_entity_poly.pdbx_seq_one_letter_code
_entity_poly.pdbx_strand_id
1 'polypeptide(L)'
;MRVIIVGMSCEMIFKALGSKTRVEMLKLLMQRDYHVTGLAKALGISVPVAAKHVRILEAAELLESTVFGKTHVLKVNKEKLYDVMETFSEDYEIEVQKGTSILDALKEVAGIGIKRIGDKEFIASIDDEEGFYIYEVDGKFPTMPIDEYKMEQGGEIEIKRLVPVLKKRVRVTVPGKR
;
A
#
# COMPACT_ATOMS: atom_id res chain seq x y z
N MET A 1 -8.99 19.83 13.62
CA MET A 1 -8.39 18.99 12.56
C MET A 1 -7.66 19.90 11.60
N ARG A 2 -6.32 19.81 11.56
CA ARG A 2 -5.48 20.58 10.65
C ARG A 2 -4.86 19.55 9.72
N VAL A 3 -5.25 19.55 8.45
CA VAL A 3 -4.66 18.66 7.44
C VAL A 3 -3.32 19.28 7.05
N ILE A 4 -2.22 18.61 7.38
CA ILE A 4 -0.88 19.00 6.95
C ILE A 4 -0.52 18.08 5.79
N ILE A 5 -0.42 18.65 4.57
CA ILE A 5 0.03 17.90 3.40
C ILE A 5 1.56 17.80 3.48
N VAL A 6 2.10 16.66 3.90
CA VAL A 6 3.54 16.38 3.84
C VAL A 6 3.87 15.80 2.47
N GLY A 7 4.09 16.67 1.48
CA GLY A 7 4.36 16.24 0.11
C GLY A 7 5.85 15.98 -0.17
N MET A 8 6.18 14.75 -0.57
CA MET A 8 7.40 14.46 -1.34
C MET A 8 7.28 15.04 -2.76
N SER A 9 8.40 15.46 -3.38
CA SER A 9 8.37 15.99 -4.76
C SER A 9 8.23 14.86 -5.80
N CYS A 10 6.99 14.52 -6.17
CA CYS A 10 6.66 13.48 -7.15
C CYS A 10 6.66 13.94 -8.63
N GLU A 11 7.22 15.12 -8.96
CA GLU A 11 7.12 15.72 -10.30
C GLU A 11 7.63 14.81 -11.43
N MET A 12 8.78 14.16 -11.24
CA MET A 12 9.35 13.26 -12.25
C MET A 12 8.46 12.04 -12.51
N ILE A 13 7.81 11.54 -11.46
CA ILE A 13 6.92 10.39 -11.53
C ILE A 13 5.64 10.78 -12.29
N PHE A 14 5.00 11.90 -11.95
CA PHE A 14 3.80 12.33 -12.66
C PHE A 14 4.09 12.66 -14.14
N LYS A 15 5.24 13.27 -14.42
CA LYS A 15 5.69 13.47 -15.81
C LYS A 15 5.90 12.15 -16.54
N ALA A 16 6.43 11.13 -15.87
CA ALA A 16 6.56 9.79 -16.42
C ALA A 16 5.16 9.12 -16.61
N LEU A 17 4.24 9.22 -15.66
CA LEU A 17 2.91 8.62 -15.76
C LEU A 17 1.96 9.35 -16.73
N GLY A 18 2.23 10.62 -17.07
CA GLY A 18 1.44 11.41 -18.02
C GLY A 18 1.43 10.91 -19.48
N SER A 19 1.99 9.74 -19.79
CA SER A 19 1.94 9.12 -21.13
C SER A 19 1.16 7.82 -21.10
N LYS A 20 0.12 7.74 -21.93
CA LYS A 20 -0.68 6.52 -22.14
C LYS A 20 0.20 5.28 -22.42
N THR A 21 1.19 5.41 -23.30
CA THR A 21 2.10 4.29 -23.65
C THR A 21 2.89 3.79 -22.45
N ARG A 22 3.35 4.68 -21.57
CA ARG A 22 4.13 4.29 -20.37
C ARG A 22 3.24 3.65 -19.31
N VAL A 23 2.01 4.15 -19.14
CA VAL A 23 1.01 3.51 -18.27
C VAL A 23 0.68 2.10 -18.77
N GLU A 24 0.51 1.90 -20.07
CA GLU A 24 0.28 0.56 -20.63
C GLU A 24 1.50 -0.37 -20.50
N MET A 25 2.74 0.15 -20.63
CA MET A 25 3.94 -0.61 -20.30
C MET A 25 3.95 -1.10 -18.85
N LEU A 26 3.64 -0.24 -17.89
CA LEU A 26 3.56 -0.61 -16.48
C LEU A 26 2.49 -1.66 -16.23
N LYS A 27 1.30 -1.53 -16.83
CA LYS A 27 0.22 -2.53 -16.72
C LYS A 27 0.66 -3.91 -17.21
N LEU A 28 1.37 -3.99 -18.34
CA LEU A 28 1.93 -5.25 -18.84
C LEU A 28 2.98 -5.82 -17.88
N LEU A 29 3.88 -4.97 -17.37
CA LEU A 29 4.94 -5.37 -16.45
C LEU A 29 4.42 -5.76 -15.05
N MET A 30 3.25 -5.27 -14.65
CA MET A 30 2.58 -5.69 -13.41
C MET A 30 2.07 -7.14 -13.46
N GLN A 31 1.79 -7.66 -14.67
CA GLN A 31 1.33 -9.03 -14.85
C GLN A 31 2.49 -10.04 -14.92
N ARG A 32 3.63 -9.63 -15.48
CA ARG A 32 4.86 -10.42 -15.60
C ARG A 32 6.02 -9.54 -16.06
N ASP A 33 7.23 -10.03 -15.90
CA ASP A 33 8.42 -9.35 -16.39
C ASP A 33 8.53 -9.41 -17.92
N TYR A 34 9.14 -8.39 -18.54
CA TYR A 34 9.35 -8.33 -19.98
C TYR A 34 10.78 -7.89 -20.33
N HIS A 35 11.23 -8.28 -21.51
CA HIS A 35 12.34 -7.61 -22.18
C HIS A 35 11.84 -6.41 -22.99
N VAL A 36 12.71 -5.44 -23.28
CA VAL A 36 12.37 -4.24 -24.08
C VAL A 36 11.74 -4.61 -25.44
N THR A 37 12.28 -5.63 -26.12
CA THR A 37 11.75 -6.13 -27.40
C THR A 37 10.37 -6.77 -27.26
N GLY A 38 10.12 -7.44 -26.13
CA GLY A 38 8.82 -8.01 -25.79
C GLY A 38 7.76 -6.94 -25.58
N LEU A 39 8.10 -5.85 -24.88
CA LEU A 39 7.22 -4.68 -24.72
C LEU A 39 6.92 -4.01 -26.05
N ALA A 40 7.95 -3.81 -26.88
CA ALA A 40 7.80 -3.24 -28.21
C ALA A 40 6.78 -4.04 -29.05
N LYS A 41 6.92 -5.37 -29.05
CA LYS A 41 5.99 -6.28 -29.73
C LYS A 41 4.57 -6.22 -29.14
N ALA A 42 4.44 -6.27 -27.81
CA ALA A 42 3.15 -6.26 -27.14
C ALA A 42 2.35 -4.97 -27.37
N LEU A 43 3.05 -3.83 -27.51
CA LEU A 43 2.45 -2.52 -27.72
C LEU A 43 2.39 -2.07 -29.18
N GLY A 44 2.91 -2.88 -30.11
CA GLY A 44 2.93 -2.54 -31.55
C GLY A 44 3.80 -1.33 -31.89
N ILE A 45 4.88 -1.08 -31.11
CA ILE A 45 5.80 0.04 -31.31
C ILE A 45 7.20 -0.46 -31.68
N SER A 46 8.05 0.43 -32.19
CA SER A 46 9.43 0.08 -32.49
C SER A 46 10.26 -0.11 -31.22
N VAL A 47 11.29 -0.97 -31.28
CA VAL A 47 12.22 -1.22 -30.17
C VAL A 47 12.89 0.07 -29.67
N PRO A 48 13.36 1.01 -30.54
CA PRO A 48 13.93 2.28 -30.07
C PRO A 48 12.91 3.16 -29.31
N VAL A 49 11.64 3.17 -29.74
CA VAL A 49 10.58 3.91 -29.05
C VAL A 49 10.30 3.27 -27.68
N ALA A 50 10.21 1.94 -27.62
CA ALA A 50 10.08 1.22 -26.36
C ALA A 50 11.25 1.50 -25.40
N ALA A 51 12.49 1.44 -25.89
CA ALA A 51 13.68 1.75 -25.10
C ALA A 51 13.67 3.19 -24.56
N LYS A 52 13.18 4.16 -25.34
CA LYS A 52 13.02 5.55 -24.88
C LYS A 52 12.02 5.65 -23.72
N HIS A 53 10.88 4.96 -23.83
CA HIS A 53 9.88 4.95 -22.75
C HIS A 53 10.42 4.27 -21.49
N VAL A 54 11.13 3.15 -21.64
CA VAL A 54 11.77 2.43 -20.52
C VAL A 54 12.76 3.34 -19.79
N ARG A 55 13.65 4.04 -20.49
CA ARG A 55 14.60 4.97 -19.83
C ARG A 55 13.91 6.07 -19.03
N ILE A 56 12.78 6.59 -19.51
CA ILE A 56 12.01 7.60 -18.78
C ILE A 56 11.41 7.02 -17.50
N LEU A 57 10.91 5.78 -17.57
CA LEU A 57 10.36 5.09 -16.40
C LEU A 57 11.44 4.69 -15.40
N GLU A 58 12.61 4.23 -15.87
CA GLU A 58 13.78 3.95 -15.03
C GLU A 58 14.29 5.23 -14.35
N ALA A 59 14.35 6.35 -15.07
CA ALA A 59 14.76 7.65 -14.49
C ALA A 59 13.78 8.18 -13.45
N ALA A 60 12.52 7.73 -13.49
CA ALA A 60 11.51 7.99 -12.47
C ALA A 60 11.45 6.90 -11.39
N GLU A 61 12.40 5.95 -11.39
CA GLU A 61 12.49 4.82 -10.46
C GLU A 61 11.28 3.86 -10.50
N LEU A 62 10.42 3.97 -11.52
CA LEU A 62 9.23 3.11 -11.66
C LEU A 62 9.55 1.72 -12.21
N LEU A 63 10.73 1.57 -12.82
CA LEU A 63 11.23 0.31 -13.36
C LEU A 63 12.63 0.00 -12.83
N GLU A 64 12.88 -1.28 -12.63
CA GLU A 64 14.20 -1.85 -12.42
C GLU A 64 14.57 -2.74 -13.60
N SER A 65 15.84 -2.74 -13.97
CA SER A 65 16.39 -3.65 -14.96
C SER A 65 17.43 -4.58 -14.35
N THR A 66 17.27 -5.89 -14.59
CA THR A 66 18.23 -6.91 -14.18
C THR A 66 18.83 -7.57 -15.41
N VAL A 67 20.15 -7.73 -15.42
CA VAL A 67 20.86 -8.40 -16.52
C VAL A 67 20.92 -9.91 -16.25
N PHE A 68 20.23 -10.68 -17.08
CA PHE A 68 20.33 -12.14 -17.10
C PHE A 68 21.12 -12.57 -18.34
N GLY A 69 22.42 -12.83 -18.16
CA GLY A 69 23.33 -13.17 -19.25
C GLY A 69 23.47 -11.99 -20.24
N LYS A 70 22.91 -12.13 -21.44
CA LYS A 70 22.88 -11.06 -22.47
C LYS A 70 21.55 -10.30 -22.52
N THR A 71 20.59 -10.65 -21.67
CA THR A 71 19.22 -10.18 -21.79
C THR A 71 18.83 -9.30 -20.60
N HIS A 72 18.36 -8.08 -20.87
CA HIS A 72 17.83 -7.17 -19.86
C HIS A 72 16.36 -7.49 -19.61
N VAL A 73 16.03 -7.92 -18.39
CA VAL A 73 14.66 -8.12 -17.91
C VAL A 73 14.24 -6.87 -17.17
N LEU A 74 13.05 -6.37 -17.49
CA LEU A 74 12.42 -5.21 -16.85
C LEU A 74 11.36 -5.69 -15.88
N LYS A 75 11.32 -5.04 -14.72
CA LYS A 75 10.34 -5.28 -13.66
C LYS A 75 9.84 -3.94 -13.11
N VAL A 76 8.58 -3.89 -12.65
CA VAL A 76 8.05 -2.72 -11.95
C VAL A 76 8.65 -2.65 -10.55
N ASN A 77 9.13 -1.46 -10.18
CA ASN A 77 9.38 -1.15 -8.77
C ASN A 77 8.03 -0.89 -8.10
N LYS A 78 7.48 -1.92 -7.45
CA LYS A 78 6.15 -1.85 -6.83
C LYS A 78 6.15 -0.96 -5.60
N GLU A 79 7.23 -0.97 -4.83
CA GLU A 79 7.39 -0.13 -3.64
C GLU A 79 7.26 1.34 -4.03
N LYS A 80 8.02 1.78 -5.05
CA LYS A 80 7.93 3.16 -5.55
C LYS A 80 6.53 3.53 -6.03
N LEU A 81 5.78 2.59 -6.61
CA LEU A 81 4.41 2.83 -7.03
C LEU A 81 3.47 2.98 -5.82
N TYR A 82 3.69 2.24 -4.74
CA TYR A 82 2.94 2.38 -3.49
C TYR A 82 3.24 3.72 -2.81
N ASP A 83 4.51 4.13 -2.70
CA ASP A 83 4.91 5.43 -2.14
C ASP A 83 4.19 6.61 -2.83
N VAL A 84 4.03 6.52 -4.15
CA VAL A 84 3.35 7.55 -4.95
C VAL A 84 1.85 7.58 -4.67
N MET A 85 1.24 6.43 -4.41
CA MET A 85 -0.17 6.37 -4.04
C MET A 85 -0.38 6.92 -2.62
N GLU A 86 0.56 6.65 -1.70
CA GLU A 86 0.55 7.21 -0.34
C GLU A 86 0.63 8.74 -0.32
N THR A 87 1.24 9.37 -1.33
CA THR A 87 1.23 10.85 -1.47
C THR A 87 -0.18 11.44 -1.59
N PHE A 88 -1.17 10.63 -1.98
CA PHE A 88 -2.58 11.04 -2.06
C PHE A 88 -3.41 10.59 -0.86
N SER A 89 -2.79 9.98 0.16
CA SER A 89 -3.46 9.60 1.39
C SER A 89 -3.85 10.83 2.21
N GLU A 90 -4.89 10.68 3.02
CA GLU A 90 -5.31 11.69 3.98
C GLU A 90 -4.54 11.51 5.29
N ASP A 91 -3.71 12.48 5.64
CA ASP A 91 -3.01 12.50 6.93
C ASP A 91 -3.82 13.26 7.97
N TYR A 92 -3.99 12.64 9.15
CA TYR A 92 -4.72 13.19 10.27
C TYR A 92 -3.78 13.47 11.44
N GLU A 93 -3.76 14.71 11.92
CA GLU A 93 -3.08 15.08 13.15
C GLU A 93 -4.11 15.37 14.26
N ILE A 94 -3.99 14.64 15.37
CA ILE A 94 -4.83 14.76 16.56
C ILE A 94 -3.95 14.93 17.81
N GLU A 95 -4.40 15.73 18.77
CA GLU A 95 -3.75 15.87 20.07
C GLU A 95 -4.54 15.11 21.12
N VAL A 96 -3.91 14.13 21.77
CA VAL A 96 -4.54 13.31 22.81
C VAL A 96 -3.83 13.48 24.15
N GLN A 97 -4.57 13.24 25.23
CA GLN A 97 -3.99 13.23 26.57
C GLN A 97 -3.06 12.03 26.76
N LYS A 98 -2.08 12.17 27.65
CA LYS A 98 -1.20 11.07 28.02
C LYS A 98 -2.01 9.91 28.61
N GLY A 99 -1.78 8.70 28.11
CA GLY A 99 -2.46 7.49 28.55
C GLY A 99 -3.77 7.20 27.81
N THR A 100 -4.18 8.05 26.86
CA THR A 100 -5.31 7.78 25.95
C THR A 100 -5.05 6.48 25.19
N SER A 101 -6.09 5.62 25.10
CA SER A 101 -5.98 4.39 24.32
C SER A 101 -5.90 4.73 22.83
N ILE A 102 -5.21 3.91 22.04
CA ILE A 102 -5.22 4.07 20.58
C ILE A 102 -6.64 4.07 20.04
N LEU A 103 -7.49 3.20 20.58
CA LEU A 103 -8.88 3.14 20.16
C LEU A 103 -9.61 4.47 20.33
N ASP A 104 -9.43 5.13 21.47
CA ASP A 104 -10.08 6.41 21.73
C ASP A 104 -9.50 7.52 20.86
N ALA A 105 -8.18 7.50 20.62
CA ALA A 105 -7.53 8.39 19.67
C ALA A 105 -8.12 8.22 18.25
N LEU A 106 -8.30 6.98 17.79
CA LEU A 106 -8.85 6.69 16.47
C LEU A 106 -10.34 7.06 16.35
N LYS A 107 -11.11 7.02 17.44
CA LYS A 107 -12.52 7.49 17.44
C LYS A 107 -12.63 9.00 17.19
N GLU A 108 -11.57 9.77 17.43
CA GLU A 108 -11.54 11.22 17.12
C GLU A 108 -11.25 11.50 15.64
N VAL A 109 -10.75 10.52 14.90
CA VAL A 109 -10.50 10.62 13.46
C VAL A 109 -11.79 10.31 12.70
N ALA A 110 -12.21 11.24 11.85
CA ALA A 110 -13.38 11.05 11.00
C ALA A 110 -13.18 9.85 10.05
N GLY A 111 -14.26 9.13 9.74
CA GLY A 111 -14.22 8.01 8.79
C GLY A 111 -13.89 6.65 9.41
N ILE A 112 -13.36 6.58 10.64
CA ILE A 112 -13.06 5.29 11.29
C ILE A 112 -14.30 4.71 11.98
N GLY A 113 -14.76 3.56 11.52
CA GLY A 113 -15.83 2.79 12.15
C GLY A 113 -15.30 1.69 13.06
N ILE A 114 -15.68 1.71 14.33
CA ILE A 114 -15.33 0.69 15.32
C ILE A 114 -16.51 -0.27 15.53
N LYS A 115 -16.22 -1.58 15.60
CA LYS A 115 -17.19 -2.62 15.95
C LYS A 115 -16.72 -3.42 17.14
N ARG A 116 -17.64 -3.66 18.07
CA ARG A 116 -17.43 -4.53 19.23
C ARG A 116 -17.93 -5.94 18.94
N ILE A 117 -17.09 -6.94 19.17
CA ILE A 117 -17.44 -8.36 19.11
C ILE A 117 -17.08 -8.99 20.46
N GLY A 118 -18.09 -9.22 21.29
CA GLY A 118 -17.91 -9.67 22.66
C GLY A 118 -17.27 -8.58 23.53
N ASP A 119 -16.13 -8.90 24.13
CA ASP A 119 -15.31 -8.01 24.95
C ASP A 119 -14.25 -7.23 24.14
N LYS A 120 -14.06 -7.56 22.85
CA LYS A 120 -13.01 -6.95 22.01
C LYS A 120 -13.57 -5.96 21.02
N GLU A 121 -12.82 -4.88 20.79
CA GLU A 121 -13.13 -3.86 19.79
C GLU A 121 -12.17 -3.97 18.59
N PHE A 122 -12.71 -3.73 17.40
CA PHE A 122 -12.00 -3.85 16.13
C PHE A 122 -12.33 -2.66 15.24
N ILE A 123 -11.37 -2.26 14.40
CA ILE A 123 -11.64 -1.35 13.29
C ILE A 123 -12.39 -2.16 12.22
N ALA A 124 -13.62 -1.74 11.93
CA ALA A 124 -14.55 -2.44 11.04
C ALA A 124 -14.72 -1.72 9.69
N SER A 125 -14.53 -0.41 9.65
CA SER A 125 -14.55 0.37 8.42
C SER A 125 -13.63 1.58 8.47
N ILE A 126 -13.23 2.04 7.29
CA ILE A 126 -12.61 3.36 7.06
C ILE A 126 -13.34 3.99 5.87
N ASP A 127 -13.81 5.22 6.00
CA ASP A 127 -14.55 5.97 4.97
C ASP A 127 -15.68 5.17 4.34
N ASP A 128 -16.52 4.58 5.20
CA ASP A 128 -17.66 3.72 4.84
C ASP A 128 -17.30 2.40 4.12
N GLU A 129 -16.02 2.09 3.95
CA GLU A 129 -15.58 0.80 3.42
C GLU A 129 -15.44 -0.25 4.52
N GLU A 130 -16.24 -1.31 4.48
CA GLU A 130 -16.10 -2.43 5.42
C GLU A 130 -14.88 -3.32 5.08
N GLY A 131 -14.21 -3.83 6.11
CA GLY A 131 -13.05 -4.68 5.92
C GLY A 131 -12.39 -5.19 7.19
N PHE A 132 -11.31 -5.95 7.02
CA PHE A 132 -10.40 -6.26 8.11
C PHE A 132 -9.27 -5.27 8.09
N TYR A 133 -9.11 -4.53 9.18
CA TYR A 133 -8.06 -3.54 9.34
C TYR A 133 -7.14 -3.94 10.47
N ILE A 134 -5.86 -3.67 10.29
CA ILE A 134 -4.84 -3.77 11.32
C ILE A 134 -4.20 -2.41 11.49
N TYR A 135 -3.59 -2.17 12.64
CA TYR A 135 -2.84 -0.95 12.88
C TYR A 135 -1.39 -1.28 13.22
N GLU A 136 -0.52 -0.33 12.97
CA GLU A 136 0.88 -0.31 13.41
C GLU A 136 1.11 0.98 14.21
N VAL A 137 2.00 0.92 15.18
CA VAL A 137 2.43 2.08 15.97
C VAL A 137 3.91 2.27 15.77
N ASP A 138 4.31 3.41 15.23
CA ASP A 138 5.69 3.71 14.83
C ASP A 138 6.31 2.56 14.00
N GLY A 139 5.55 2.06 13.01
CA GLY A 139 5.93 0.96 12.12
C GLY A 139 6.01 -0.44 12.76
N LYS A 140 5.50 -0.62 13.98
CA LYS A 140 5.51 -1.91 14.68
C LYS A 140 4.10 -2.46 14.87
N PHE A 141 3.95 -3.76 14.62
CA PHE A 141 2.71 -4.45 14.95
C PHE A 141 2.47 -4.43 16.47
N PRO A 142 1.25 -4.11 16.89
CA PRO A 142 0.87 -4.14 18.30
C PRO A 142 0.91 -5.58 18.83
N THR A 143 1.43 -5.73 20.04
CA THR A 143 1.49 -7.02 20.75
C THR A 143 0.31 -7.26 21.69
N MET A 144 -0.61 -6.29 21.77
CA MET A 144 -1.78 -6.26 22.64
C MET A 144 -3.01 -5.71 21.89
N PRO A 145 -4.23 -5.93 22.40
CA PRO A 145 -5.44 -5.34 21.83
C PRO A 145 -5.41 -3.82 21.74
N ILE A 146 -6.21 -3.26 20.81
CA ILE A 146 -6.22 -1.82 20.48
C ILE A 146 -6.73 -0.93 21.63
N ASP A 147 -7.62 -1.47 22.45
CA ASP A 147 -8.16 -0.87 23.67
C ASP A 147 -7.18 -0.94 24.85
N GLU A 148 -6.23 -1.86 24.83
CA GLU A 148 -5.20 -2.00 25.87
C GLU A 148 -3.96 -1.13 25.62
N TYR A 149 -3.68 -0.79 24.36
CA TYR A 149 -2.51 0.03 24.01
C TYR A 149 -2.74 1.50 24.36
N LYS A 150 -1.85 2.07 25.18
CA LYS A 150 -1.90 3.46 25.63
C LYS A 150 -0.80 4.32 25.02
N MET A 151 -1.17 5.52 24.59
CA MET A 151 -0.26 6.54 24.08
C MET A 151 0.43 7.26 25.25
N GLU A 152 1.65 6.84 25.59
CA GLU A 152 2.46 7.48 26.64
C GLU A 152 3.22 8.72 26.15
N GLN A 153 3.44 8.81 24.84
CA GLN A 153 4.09 9.88 24.11
C GLN A 153 3.46 9.98 22.71
N GLY A 154 3.74 11.07 21.98
CA GLY A 154 3.32 11.18 20.57
C GLY A 154 3.96 10.09 19.71
N GLY A 155 3.26 9.68 18.66
CA GLY A 155 3.69 8.63 17.73
C GLY A 155 2.77 8.55 16.52
N GLU A 156 3.17 7.76 15.54
CA GLU A 156 2.43 7.56 14.30
C GLU A 156 1.60 6.27 14.38
N ILE A 157 0.32 6.35 14.00
CA ILE A 157 -0.58 5.20 13.94
C ILE A 157 -1.00 5.01 12.49
N GLU A 158 -0.53 3.96 11.85
CA GLU A 158 -0.92 3.60 10.49
C GLU A 158 -2.01 2.53 10.54
N ILE A 159 -3.10 2.70 9.78
CA ILE A 159 -4.15 1.69 9.65
C ILE A 159 -4.13 1.09 8.25
N LYS A 160 -3.94 -0.23 8.17
CA LYS A 160 -3.78 -0.98 6.92
C LYS A 160 -4.96 -1.93 6.72
N ARG A 161 -5.58 -1.86 5.55
CA ARG A 161 -6.60 -2.83 5.14
C ARG A 161 -5.95 -4.15 4.73
N LEU A 162 -6.38 -5.24 5.34
CA LEU A 162 -5.98 -6.58 4.96
C LEU A 162 -6.80 -7.08 3.78
N VAL A 163 -6.12 -7.28 2.66
CA VAL A 163 -6.69 -7.94 1.47
C VAL A 163 -6.10 -9.36 1.37
N PRO A 164 -6.93 -10.42 1.41
CA PRO A 164 -6.42 -11.79 1.40
C PRO A 164 -5.82 -12.15 0.03
N VAL A 165 -4.50 -12.35 -0.02
CA VAL A 165 -3.79 -12.79 -1.23
C VAL A 165 -3.84 -14.31 -1.42
N LEU A 166 -3.73 -15.08 -0.32
CA LEU A 166 -3.76 -16.54 -0.32
C LEU A 166 -4.77 -17.04 0.72
N LYS A 167 -5.55 -18.07 0.38
CA LYS A 167 -6.58 -18.65 1.26
C LYS A 167 -6.24 -20.09 1.63
N LYS A 168 -6.16 -20.40 2.92
CA LYS A 168 -6.00 -21.78 3.43
C LYS A 168 -7.33 -22.25 4.01
N ARG A 169 -7.81 -23.42 3.59
CA ARG A 169 -9.03 -24.04 4.13
C ARG A 169 -8.64 -25.16 5.09
N VAL A 170 -9.11 -25.08 6.33
CA VAL A 170 -8.92 -26.12 7.35
C VAL A 170 -10.28 -26.67 7.72
N ARG A 171 -10.47 -27.98 7.60
CA ARG A 171 -11.66 -28.67 8.11
C ARG A 171 -11.32 -29.20 9.49
N VAL A 172 -12.07 -28.78 10.50
CA VAL A 172 -11.91 -29.25 11.89
C VAL A 172 -13.04 -30.24 12.18
N THR A 173 -12.69 -31.43 12.68
CA THR A 173 -13.66 -32.43 13.17
C THR A 173 -13.45 -32.61 14.66
N VAL A 174 -14.52 -32.45 15.43
CA VAL A 174 -14.50 -32.77 16.87
C VAL A 174 -15.03 -34.20 17.02
N PRO A 175 -14.25 -35.14 17.58
CA PRO A 175 -14.77 -36.48 17.85
C PRO A 175 -15.91 -36.38 18.87
N GLY A 176 -17.04 -37.03 18.57
CA GLY A 176 -18.21 -37.02 19.45
C GLY A 176 -17.87 -37.61 20.82
N LYS A 177 -18.27 -36.91 21.89
CA LYS A 177 -18.29 -37.51 23.24
C LYS A 177 -19.24 -38.70 23.20
N ARG A 178 -18.70 -39.91 23.44
CA ARG A 178 -19.51 -41.07 23.84
C ARG A 178 -20.01 -40.87 25.25
#